data_AF-A0A0C6FQS1-F1
#
_entry.id   AF-A0A0C6FQS1-F1
#
_cell.length_a   1.000
_cell.length_b   1.000
_cell.length_c   1.000
_cell.angle_alpha   90.00
_cell.angle_beta   90.00
_cell.angle_gamma   90.00
#
_symmetry.space_group_name_H-M   'P 1'
#
loop_
_entity.id
_entity.type
_entity.pdbx_description
1 polymer ?
#
loop_
_entity_poly.entity_id
_entity_poly.type
_entity_poly.pdbx_seq_one_letter_code
_entity_poly.pdbx_strand_id
1 'polypeptide(L)'
;MSGTDIGTIYAGALRNTRALERQGLEQMERQLSGLERYPEYAAVLRRHVEVTKGQIDRLDKALEAVGESPSSLKETVTSVAGSIGAAVHAVAQDETLKNLYAGYAYQYDQVAAYRSLAVIAERAGQSDKAAGFRTAVEEETKGAEDIAALIEPVTRTYLDLTLSGSKADS
;
A
#
# COMPACT_ATOMS: atom_id res chain seq x y z
N MET A 1 -23.31 18.71 20.32
CA MET A 1 -22.20 18.15 19.52
C MET A 1 -21.79 16.87 20.19
N SER A 2 -22.11 15.71 19.62
CA SER A 2 -21.58 14.44 20.15
C SER A 2 -20.07 14.49 19.97
N GLY A 3 -19.32 14.48 21.07
CA GLY A 3 -17.86 14.51 21.01
C GLY A 3 -17.35 13.29 20.27
N THR A 4 -16.36 13.47 19.39
CA THR A 4 -15.66 12.35 18.76
C THR A 4 -15.09 11.45 19.85
N ASP A 5 -15.57 10.20 19.93
CA ASP A 5 -15.03 9.20 20.84
C ASP A 5 -13.91 8.39 20.19
N ILE A 6 -13.12 7.69 21.03
CA ILE A 6 -11.96 6.91 20.59
C ILE A 6 -12.32 5.73 19.68
N GLY A 7 -13.53 5.17 19.83
CA GLY A 7 -14.02 4.07 18.98
C GLY A 7 -14.28 4.54 17.55
N THR A 8 -14.89 5.72 17.39
CA THR A 8 -15.09 6.36 16.08
C THR A 8 -13.75 6.66 15.38
N ILE A 9 -12.76 7.15 16.12
CA ILE A 9 -11.40 7.40 15.60
C ILE A 9 -10.75 6.09 15.14
N TYR A 10 -10.84 5.04 15.94
CA TYR A 10 -10.25 3.74 15.63
C TYR A 10 -10.88 3.11 14.38
N ALA A 11 -12.21 3.09 14.29
CA ALA A 11 -12.90 2.56 13.12
C ALA A 11 -12.59 3.37 11.85
N GLY A 12 -12.47 4.71 11.96
CA GLY A 12 -12.01 5.55 10.86
C GLY A 12 -10.58 5.22 10.42
N ALA A 13 -9.65 5.06 11.37
CA ALA A 13 -8.27 4.70 11.09
C ALA A 13 -8.14 3.32 10.41
N LEU A 14 -8.93 2.33 10.85
CA LEU A 14 -9.00 1.00 10.22
C LEU A 14 -9.47 1.09 8.77
N ARG A 15 -10.58 1.80 8.50
CA ARG A 15 -11.10 1.99 7.14
C ARG A 15 -10.07 2.66 6.23
N ASN A 16 -9.43 3.73 6.71
CA ASN A 16 -8.46 4.48 5.93
C ASN A 16 -7.22 3.63 5.61
N THR A 17 -6.67 2.92 6.62
CA THR A 17 -5.51 2.04 6.41
C THR A 17 -5.87 0.90 5.47
N ARG A 18 -7.07 0.32 5.58
CA ARG A 18 -7.54 -0.72 4.65
C ARG A 18 -7.71 -0.20 3.23
N ALA A 19 -8.22 1.01 3.06
CA ALA A 19 -8.33 1.63 1.74
C ALA A 19 -6.94 1.84 1.10
N LEU A 20 -5.96 2.25 1.91
CA LEU A 20 -4.55 2.37 1.51
C LEU A 20 -4.02 1.01 1.01
N GLU A 21 -4.13 -0.06 1.81
CA GLU A 21 -3.67 -1.39 1.41
C GLU A 21 -4.33 -1.90 0.12
N ARG A 22 -5.63 -1.68 -0.04
CA ARG A 22 -6.35 -2.09 -1.26
C ARG A 22 -5.88 -1.32 -2.49
N GLN A 23 -5.64 -0.01 -2.35
CA GLN A 23 -5.09 0.79 -3.44
C GLN A 23 -3.69 0.30 -3.83
N GLY A 24 -2.83 0.03 -2.84
CA GLY A 24 -1.51 -0.55 -3.04
C GLY A 24 -1.57 -1.89 -3.76
N LEU A 25 -2.41 -2.82 -3.30
CA LEU A 25 -2.62 -4.13 -3.92
C LEU A 25 -3.02 -4.01 -5.40
N GLU A 26 -4.06 -3.24 -5.70
CA GLU A 26 -4.53 -3.04 -7.07
C GLU A 26 -3.45 -2.42 -7.96
N GLN A 27 -2.65 -1.49 -7.43
CA GLN A 27 -1.54 -0.89 -8.16
C GLN A 27 -0.44 -1.89 -8.47
N MET A 28 -0.05 -2.71 -7.49
CA MET A 28 0.95 -3.76 -7.69
C MET A 28 0.51 -4.80 -8.72
N GLU A 29 -0.74 -5.26 -8.64
CA GLU A 29 -1.30 -6.22 -9.59
C GLU A 29 -1.30 -5.68 -11.03
N ARG A 30 -1.63 -4.40 -11.21
CA ARG A 30 -1.51 -3.73 -12.52
C ARG A 30 -0.08 -3.60 -13.01
N GLN A 31 0.87 -3.29 -12.13
CA GLN A 31 2.27 -3.12 -12.52
C GLN A 31 2.92 -4.46 -12.92
N LEU A 32 2.53 -5.56 -12.30
CA LEU A 32 3.11 -6.88 -12.58
C LEU A 32 3.04 -7.31 -14.05
N SER A 33 2.01 -6.89 -14.80
CA SER A 33 1.87 -7.21 -16.23
C SER A 33 2.77 -6.39 -17.16
N GLY A 34 3.56 -5.44 -16.63
CA GLY A 34 4.50 -4.63 -17.40
C GLY A 34 5.97 -4.85 -17.02
N LEU A 35 6.24 -5.78 -16.10
CA LEU A 35 7.58 -6.01 -15.54
C LEU A 35 8.31 -7.22 -16.15
N GLU A 36 7.95 -7.68 -17.36
CA GLU A 36 8.60 -8.84 -18.00
C GLU A 36 10.11 -8.66 -18.18
N ARG A 37 10.55 -7.41 -18.37
CA ARG A 37 11.97 -7.04 -18.54
C ARG A 37 12.69 -6.79 -17.23
N TYR A 38 11.98 -6.82 -16.10
CA TYR A 38 12.52 -6.56 -14.75
C TYR A 38 12.15 -7.72 -13.81
N PRO A 39 12.68 -8.93 -14.03
CA PRO A 39 12.25 -10.14 -13.31
C PRO A 39 12.47 -10.06 -11.79
N GLU A 40 13.54 -9.41 -11.35
CA GLU A 40 13.82 -9.18 -9.92
C GLU A 40 12.78 -8.25 -9.29
N TYR A 41 12.43 -7.16 -9.99
CA TYR A 41 11.39 -6.24 -9.53
C TYR A 41 10.03 -6.96 -9.46
N ALA A 42 9.67 -7.71 -10.51
CA ALA A 42 8.45 -8.50 -10.51
C ALA A 42 8.41 -9.53 -9.35
N ALA A 43 9.54 -10.15 -9.01
CA ALA A 43 9.61 -11.11 -7.91
C ALA A 43 9.38 -10.44 -6.53
N VAL A 44 10.00 -9.29 -6.28
CA VAL A 44 9.77 -8.51 -5.05
C VAL A 44 8.31 -8.07 -4.96
N LEU A 45 7.74 -7.57 -6.06
CA LEU A 45 6.35 -7.11 -6.10
C LEU A 45 5.36 -8.24 -5.84
N ARG A 46 5.55 -9.43 -6.43
CA ARG A 46 4.71 -10.62 -6.15
C ARG A 46 4.76 -11.04 -4.69
N ARG A 47 5.94 -11.02 -4.07
CA ARG A 47 6.07 -11.34 -2.64
C ARG A 47 5.33 -10.31 -1.80
N HIS A 48 5.47 -9.02 -2.12
CA HIS A 48 4.82 -7.96 -1.36
C HIS A 48 3.29 -7.97 -1.52
N VAL A 49 2.75 -8.36 -2.69
CA VAL A 49 1.31 -8.62 -2.88
C VAL A 49 0.75 -9.60 -1.84
N GLU A 50 1.46 -10.69 -1.54
CA GLU A 50 1.00 -11.66 -0.54
C GLU A 50 1.09 -11.12 0.89
N VAL A 51 2.08 -10.27 1.19
CA VAL A 51 2.18 -9.54 2.46
C VAL A 51 0.97 -8.61 2.64
N THR A 52 0.68 -7.78 1.63
CA THR A 52 -0.45 -6.85 1.62
C THR A 52 -1.80 -7.56 1.75
N LYS A 53 -1.99 -8.72 1.11
CA LYS A 53 -3.21 -9.54 1.32
C LYS A 53 -3.37 -9.95 2.79
N GLY A 54 -2.29 -10.44 3.41
CA GLY A 54 -2.29 -10.80 4.83
C GLY A 54 -2.55 -9.62 5.78
N GLN A 55 -2.16 -8.41 5.38
CA GLN A 55 -2.43 -7.17 6.09
C GLN A 55 -3.90 -6.72 5.97
N ILE A 56 -4.47 -6.80 4.77
CA ILE A 56 -5.91 -6.56 4.52
C ILE A 56 -6.74 -7.51 5.38
N ASP A 57 -6.39 -8.80 5.43
CA ASP A 57 -7.10 -9.79 6.26
C ASP A 57 -7.05 -9.45 7.76
N ARG A 58 -5.92 -8.92 8.25
CA ARG A 58 -5.80 -8.45 9.64
C ARG A 58 -6.68 -7.24 9.91
N LEU A 59 -6.73 -6.29 8.98
CA LEU A 59 -7.58 -5.11 9.07
C LEU A 59 -9.08 -5.46 9.00
N ASP A 60 -9.46 -6.40 8.13
CA ASP A 60 -10.85 -6.88 8.01
C ASP A 60 -11.32 -7.53 9.31
N LYS A 61 -10.51 -8.41 9.92
CA LYS A 61 -10.81 -9.00 11.24
C LYS A 61 -10.93 -7.95 12.35
N ALA A 62 -10.15 -6.85 12.28
CA ALA A 62 -10.24 -5.77 13.25
C ALA A 62 -11.50 -4.91 13.07
N LEU A 63 -11.92 -4.68 11.82
CA LEU A 63 -13.17 -3.99 11.47
C LEU A 63 -14.40 -4.79 11.92
N GLU A 64 -14.40 -6.10 11.70
CA GLU A 64 -15.48 -6.99 12.16
C GLU A 64 -15.66 -6.93 13.68
N ALA A 65 -14.56 -6.86 14.44
CA ALA A 65 -14.57 -6.81 15.89
C ALA A 65 -15.16 -5.52 16.48
N VAL A 66 -15.14 -4.41 15.74
CA VAL A 66 -15.74 -3.14 16.19
C VAL A 66 -17.22 -2.98 15.80
N GLY A 67 -17.86 -4.06 15.34
CA GLY A 67 -19.27 -4.06 14.93
C GLY A 67 -19.50 -3.52 13.52
N GLU A 68 -18.42 -3.23 12.79
CA GLU A 68 -18.50 -2.83 11.39
C GLU A 68 -18.50 -4.07 10.50
N SER A 69 -19.69 -4.62 10.30
CA SER A 69 -19.90 -5.65 9.28
C SER A 69 -19.59 -5.09 7.87
N PRO A 70 -19.16 -5.92 6.91
CA PRO A 70 -18.91 -5.48 5.51
C PRO A 70 -20.08 -4.71 4.88
N SER A 71 -21.31 -4.97 5.33
CA SER A 71 -22.54 -4.27 4.97
C SER A 71 -22.59 -2.80 5.44
N SER A 72 -22.10 -2.49 6.65
CA SER A 72 -22.01 -1.11 7.17
C SER A 72 -20.88 -0.30 6.52
N LEU A 73 -19.86 -1.00 6.02
CA LEU A 73 -18.76 -0.43 5.24
C LEU A 73 -19.24 0.08 3.88
N LYS A 74 -20.19 -0.62 3.26
CA LYS A 74 -20.82 -0.23 1.98
C LYS A 74 -21.55 1.13 2.07
N GLU A 75 -22.13 1.45 3.22
CA GLU A 75 -22.85 2.72 3.43
C GLU A 75 -21.90 3.89 3.71
N THR A 76 -20.73 3.64 4.33
CA THR A 76 -19.76 4.69 4.72
C THR A 76 -18.70 4.98 3.64
N VAL A 77 -18.54 4.11 2.65
CA VAL A 77 -17.57 4.28 1.53
C VAL A 77 -17.94 5.41 0.56
N THR A 78 -19.09 6.05 0.73
CA THR A 78 -19.60 7.07 -0.20
C THR A 78 -18.85 8.42 -0.19
N SER A 79 -17.71 8.62 0.51
CA SER A 79 -17.06 9.95 0.49
C SER A 79 -15.53 10.04 0.53
N VAL A 80 -14.76 9.02 0.13
CA VAL A 80 -13.30 9.18 -0.10
C VAL A 80 -12.92 8.86 -1.55
N ALA A 81 -13.85 9.03 -2.49
CA ALA A 81 -13.51 9.22 -3.89
C ALA A 81 -13.09 10.68 -4.14
N GLY A 82 -12.07 11.13 -3.41
CA GLY A 82 -11.26 12.26 -3.82
C GLY A 82 -10.25 11.72 -4.80
N SER A 83 -10.65 11.55 -6.06
CA SER A 83 -9.76 11.23 -7.16
C SER A 83 -8.62 12.25 -7.16
N ILE A 84 -7.46 11.89 -6.62
CA ILE A 84 -6.24 12.65 -6.85
C ILE A 84 -5.95 12.46 -8.34
N GLY A 85 -6.25 13.50 -9.09
CA GLY A 85 -6.07 13.54 -10.53
C GLY A 85 -4.61 13.26 -10.88
N ALA A 86 -4.41 12.26 -11.73
CA ALA A 86 -3.20 12.12 -12.53
C ALA A 86 -3.44 11.16 -13.71
N ALA A 87 -4.45 11.45 -14.53
CA ALA A 87 -4.57 10.87 -15.87
C ALA A 87 -4.29 11.96 -16.92
N VAL A 88 -3.12 12.60 -16.81
CA VAL A 88 -2.51 13.34 -17.91
C VAL A 88 -1.06 12.90 -17.94
N HIS A 89 -0.74 11.80 -18.61
CA HIS A 89 0.53 11.64 -19.32
C HIS A 89 0.30 10.63 -20.45
N ALA A 90 0.28 11.15 -21.68
CA ALA A 90 0.59 10.36 -22.86
C ALA A 90 1.95 9.67 -22.66
N VAL A 91 2.06 8.37 -22.95
CA VAL A 91 3.31 7.60 -23.10
C VAL A 91 4.47 8.23 -22.33
N ALA A 92 4.39 8.22 -20.99
CA ALA A 92 5.42 8.85 -20.20
C ALA A 92 6.69 8.00 -20.36
N GLN A 93 7.74 8.60 -20.92
CA GLN A 93 9.10 8.09 -20.70
C GLN A 93 9.29 7.88 -19.18
N ASP A 94 10.00 6.81 -18.82
CA ASP A 94 10.40 6.46 -17.46
C ASP A 94 9.26 5.97 -16.55
N GLU A 95 8.18 5.38 -17.11
CA GLU A 95 7.07 4.84 -16.31
C GLU A 95 7.54 3.84 -15.25
N THR A 96 8.44 2.93 -15.64
CA THR A 96 9.00 1.90 -14.75
C THR A 96 9.72 2.54 -13.55
N LEU A 97 10.53 3.57 -13.80
CA LEU A 97 11.27 4.29 -12.76
C LEU A 97 10.32 5.07 -11.84
N LYS A 98 9.33 5.77 -12.41
CA LYS A 98 8.33 6.50 -11.64
C LYS A 98 7.52 5.57 -10.74
N ASN A 99 7.12 4.40 -11.25
CA ASN A 99 6.43 3.38 -10.48
C ASN A 99 7.30 2.86 -9.32
N LEU A 100 8.60 2.63 -9.56
CA LEU A 100 9.54 2.22 -8.52
C LEU A 100 9.69 3.28 -7.42
N TYR A 101 9.82 4.55 -7.79
CA TYR A 101 9.95 5.65 -6.83
C TYR A 101 8.67 5.85 -6.01
N ALA A 102 7.52 5.80 -6.69
CA ALA A 102 6.22 5.88 -6.04
C ALA A 102 6.04 4.71 -5.07
N GLY A 103 6.39 3.49 -5.48
CA GLY A 103 6.38 2.31 -4.61
C GLY A 103 7.25 2.50 -3.37
N TYR A 104 8.48 2.97 -3.54
CA TYR A 104 9.40 3.23 -2.41
C TYR A 104 8.82 4.24 -1.41
N ALA A 105 8.27 5.35 -1.89
CA ALA A 105 7.65 6.36 -1.04
C ALA A 105 6.38 5.83 -0.36
N TYR A 106 5.58 5.02 -1.07
CA TYR A 106 4.33 4.45 -0.58
C TYR A 106 4.53 3.56 0.64
N GLN A 107 5.59 2.76 0.68
CA GLN A 107 5.94 1.93 1.84
C GLN A 107 6.05 2.76 3.14
N TYR A 108 6.66 3.95 3.06
CA TYR A 108 6.80 4.81 4.24
C TYR A 108 5.48 5.47 4.67
N ASP A 109 4.56 5.72 3.73
CA ASP A 109 3.20 6.15 4.06
C ASP A 109 2.46 5.04 4.84
N GLN A 110 2.57 3.78 4.38
CA GLN A 110 2.01 2.61 5.07
C GLN A 110 2.65 2.40 6.46
N VAL A 111 3.97 2.53 6.58
CA VAL A 111 4.67 2.51 7.88
C VAL A 111 4.11 3.58 8.83
N ALA A 112 3.90 4.81 8.35
CA ALA A 112 3.34 5.88 9.16
C ALA A 112 1.90 5.59 9.60
N ALA A 113 1.06 5.12 8.66
CA ALA A 113 -0.32 4.74 8.90
C ALA A 113 -0.42 3.63 9.97
N TYR A 114 0.34 2.54 9.84
CA TYR A 114 0.32 1.44 10.80
C TYR A 114 0.88 1.81 12.18
N ARG A 115 1.92 2.66 12.25
CA ARG A 115 2.42 3.18 13.54
C ARG A 115 1.34 3.98 14.26
N SER A 116 0.63 4.84 13.53
CA SER A 116 -0.50 5.60 14.06
C SER A 116 -1.64 4.68 14.50
N LEU A 117 -2.03 3.74 13.64
CA LEU A 117 -3.10 2.77 13.91
C LEU A 117 -2.82 1.91 15.14
N ALA A 118 -1.57 1.46 15.35
CA ALA A 118 -1.18 0.71 16.54
C ALA A 118 -1.43 1.50 17.83
N VAL A 119 -1.04 2.77 17.87
CA VAL A 119 -1.28 3.64 19.03
C VAL A 119 -2.77 3.91 19.24
N ILE A 120 -3.53 4.13 18.16
CA ILE A 120 -4.98 4.33 18.23
C ILE A 120 -5.66 3.06 18.78
N ALA A 121 -5.26 1.88 18.32
CA ALA A 121 -5.77 0.59 18.79
C ALA A 121 -5.48 0.38 20.28
N GLU A 122 -4.25 0.65 20.74
CA GLU A 122 -3.87 0.61 22.15
C GLU A 122 -4.79 1.52 23.00
N ARG A 123 -5.02 2.77 22.53
CA ARG A 123 -5.87 3.75 23.22
C ARG A 123 -7.36 3.42 23.17
N ALA A 124 -7.81 2.67 22.16
CA ALA A 124 -9.17 2.16 22.03
C ALA A 124 -9.42 0.88 22.85
N GLY A 125 -8.42 0.39 23.59
CA GLY A 125 -8.51 -0.86 24.36
C GLY A 125 -8.34 -2.13 23.51
N GLN A 126 -7.91 -2.01 22.26
CA GLN A 126 -7.74 -3.09 21.28
C GLN A 126 -6.28 -3.54 21.21
N SER A 127 -5.69 -3.78 22.38
CA SER A 127 -4.25 -4.10 22.50
C SER A 127 -3.89 -5.44 21.84
N ASP A 128 -4.83 -6.38 21.76
CA ASP A 128 -4.69 -7.64 21.04
C ASP A 128 -4.52 -7.44 19.53
N LYS A 129 -5.10 -6.39 18.95
CA LYS A 129 -4.95 -6.01 17.54
C LYS A 129 -3.69 -5.20 17.27
N ALA A 130 -3.26 -4.37 18.24
CA ALA A 130 -2.10 -3.51 18.10
C ALA A 130 -0.81 -4.28 17.71
N ALA A 131 -0.61 -5.49 18.25
CA ALA A 131 0.52 -6.34 17.88
C ALA A 131 0.55 -6.70 16.38
N GLY A 132 -0.61 -6.94 15.76
CA GLY A 132 -0.73 -7.20 14.33
C GLY A 132 -0.39 -5.97 13.47
N PHE A 133 -0.72 -4.77 13.95
CA PHE A 133 -0.34 -3.51 13.29
C PHE A 133 1.15 -3.22 13.44
N ARG A 134 1.77 -3.57 14.58
CA ARG A 134 3.24 -3.50 14.74
C ARG A 134 3.95 -4.47 13.80
N THR A 135 3.41 -5.67 13.62
CA THR A 135 3.92 -6.63 12.62
C THR A 135 3.85 -6.03 11.21
N ALA A 136 2.76 -5.34 10.87
CA ALA A 136 2.65 -4.65 9.58
C ALA A 136 3.69 -3.54 9.42
N VAL A 137 4.04 -2.79 10.46
CA VAL A 137 5.15 -1.82 10.43
C VAL A 137 6.47 -2.48 10.02
N GLU A 138 6.76 -3.67 10.55
CA GLU A 138 7.99 -4.42 10.23
C GLU A 138 7.95 -4.93 8.78
N GLU A 139 6.80 -5.45 8.34
CA GLU A 139 6.58 -5.91 6.96
C GLU A 139 6.76 -4.79 5.93
N GLU A 140 6.18 -3.61 6.16
CA GLU A 140 6.29 -2.44 5.28
C GLU A 140 7.70 -1.82 5.32
N THR A 141 8.35 -1.82 6.47
CA THR A 141 9.77 -1.40 6.57
C THR A 141 10.64 -2.33 5.74
N LYS A 142 10.38 -3.65 5.80
CA LYS A 142 11.09 -4.63 4.97
C LYS A 142 10.78 -4.44 3.48
N GLY A 143 9.53 -4.14 3.14
CA GLY A 143 9.11 -3.78 1.78
C GLY A 143 9.89 -2.56 1.23
N ALA A 144 10.06 -1.51 2.05
CA ALA A 144 10.86 -0.34 1.70
C ALA A 144 12.33 -0.70 1.43
N GLU A 145 12.95 -1.53 2.28
CA GLU A 145 14.32 -2.00 2.08
C GLU A 145 14.46 -2.83 0.80
N ASP A 146 13.50 -3.71 0.54
CA ASP A 146 13.50 -4.58 -0.65
C ASP A 146 13.36 -3.74 -1.93
N ILE A 147 12.52 -2.70 -1.93
CA ILE A 147 12.42 -1.76 -3.06
C ILE A 147 13.69 -0.91 -3.18
N ALA A 148 14.28 -0.45 -2.07
CA ALA A 148 15.50 0.34 -2.08
C ALA A 148 16.65 -0.41 -2.78
N ALA A 149 16.78 -1.71 -2.51
CA ALA A 149 17.78 -2.57 -3.14
C ALA A 149 17.59 -2.72 -4.67
N LEU A 150 16.38 -2.48 -5.18
CA LEU A 150 16.07 -2.55 -6.61
C LEU A 150 16.33 -1.24 -7.37
N ILE A 151 16.45 -0.10 -6.68
CA ILE A 151 16.55 1.21 -7.33
C ILE A 151 17.67 1.23 -8.36
N GLU A 152 18.92 0.94 -7.95
CA GLU A 152 20.03 1.01 -8.89
C GLU A 152 20.00 -0.10 -9.96
N PRO A 153 19.73 -1.39 -9.66
CA PRO A 153 19.63 -2.43 -10.69
C PRO A 153 18.56 -2.15 -11.75
N VAL A 154 17.38 -1.68 -11.34
CA VAL A 154 16.30 -1.35 -12.27
C VAL A 154 16.68 -0.14 -13.13
N THR A 155 17.29 0.90 -12.55
CA THR A 155 17.80 2.04 -13.33
C THR A 155 18.85 1.63 -14.36
N ARG A 156 19.79 0.74 -14.02
CA ARG A 156 20.78 0.21 -14.98
C ARG A 156 20.09 -0.51 -16.14
N THR A 157 19.17 -1.42 -15.82
CA THR A 157 18.40 -2.17 -16.84
C THR A 157 17.58 -1.24 -17.74
N TYR A 158 16.95 -0.22 -17.15
CA TYR A 158 16.19 0.79 -17.88
C TYR A 158 17.08 1.52 -18.90
N LEU A 159 18.28 1.95 -18.48
CA LEU A 159 19.25 2.63 -19.34
C LEU A 159 19.74 1.71 -20.46
N ASP A 160 20.11 0.46 -20.15
CA ASP A 160 20.59 -0.51 -21.16
C ASP A 160 19.52 -0.77 -22.25
N LEU A 161 18.25 -0.92 -21.86
CA LEU A 161 17.14 -1.08 -22.80
C LEU A 161 16.94 0.17 -23.65
N THR A 162 16.87 1.34 -23.00
CA THR A 162 16.61 2.62 -23.68
C THR A 162 17.73 2.98 -24.67
N LEU A 163 18.99 2.86 -24.25
CA LEU A 163 20.15 3.21 -25.07
C LEU A 163 20.41 2.22 -26.21
N SER A 164 19.92 0.98 -26.11
CA SER A 164 19.95 0.00 -27.20
C SER A 164 18.78 0.14 -28.19
N GLY A 165 17.85 1.08 -27.96
CA GLY A 165 16.63 1.24 -28.75
C GLY A 165 15.55 0.18 -28.45
N SER A 166 15.75 -0.64 -27.42
CA SER A 166 14.75 -1.58 -26.92
C SER A 166 13.68 -0.85 -26.10
N LYS A 167 12.47 -1.41 -26.03
CA LYS A 167 11.42 -0.83 -25.18
C LYS A 167 11.75 -1.06 -23.70
N ALA A 168 11.92 0.01 -22.92
CA ALA A 168 12.21 -0.07 -21.48
C ALA A 168 10.95 -0.06 -20.60
N ASP A 169 9.89 0.62 -21.05
CA ASP A 169 8.61 0.72 -20.34
C ASP A 169 7.55 -0.27 -20.85
N SER A 170 6.46 -0.39 -20.10
CA SER A 170 5.32 -1.27 -20.37
C SER A 170 4.54 -0.91 -21.62
#